data_AF-A0A7S3T7U1-F1
#
_entry.id   AF-A0A7S3T7U1-F1
#
_cell.length_a   1.000
_cell.length_b   1.000
_cell.length_c   1.000
_cell.angle_alpha   90.00
_cell.angle_beta   90.00
_cell.angle_gamma   90.00
#
_symmetry.space_group_name_H-M   'P 1'
#
loop_
_entity.id
_entity.type
_entity.pdbx_description
1 polymer ?
#
loop_
_entity_poly.entity_id
_entity_poly.type
_entity_poly.pdbx_seq_one_letter_code
_entity_poly.pdbx_strand_id
1 'polypeptide(L)'
;ARSFARDSLKTLFPKREEEINTIADPGEYGMEDFWCRAISISIFIVAIANDLKGTIGMAHLIWSVPSAAESWMSYEIPDWCEHKDEAKIVHGWCELDFVRYRVAGMPRVWKIVNMILVVIPKFLIWNALCVSGVHYLMETAGIVDVIVNAMALNFVLDIDEMIFARLEQPLSKHIMCNLEDMALFDVSEDETAKH
;
A
#
# COMPACT_ATOMS: atom_id res chain seq x y z
N ALA A 1 -31.10 18.15 15.28
CA ALA A 1 -30.69 19.40 15.95
C ALA A 1 -30.81 20.66 15.07
N ARG A 2 -30.53 20.63 13.75
CA ARG A 2 -30.55 21.85 12.89
C ARG A 2 -31.94 22.37 12.50
N SER A 3 -32.94 21.50 12.28
CA SER A 3 -34.35 21.92 12.17
C SER A 3 -34.79 22.67 13.44
N PHE A 4 -34.40 22.15 14.59
CA PHE A 4 -34.66 22.77 15.89
C PHE A 4 -33.99 24.15 16.01
N ALA A 5 -32.75 24.33 15.55
CA ALA A 5 -32.07 25.62 15.56
C ALA A 5 -32.72 26.63 14.60
N ARG A 6 -33.10 26.21 13.39
CA ARG A 6 -33.82 27.04 12.42
C ARG A 6 -35.19 27.45 12.95
N ASP A 7 -35.95 26.48 13.46
CA ASP A 7 -37.30 26.72 13.97
C ASP A 7 -37.25 27.56 15.27
N SER A 8 -36.19 27.43 16.08
CA SER A 8 -35.92 28.33 17.21
C SER A 8 -35.56 29.76 16.77
N LEU A 9 -34.75 29.92 15.71
CA LEU A 9 -34.40 31.22 15.14
C LEU A 9 -35.62 31.93 14.53
N LYS A 10 -36.50 31.18 13.86
CA LYS A 10 -37.80 31.69 13.40
C LYS A 10 -38.68 32.15 14.54
N THR A 11 -38.69 31.38 15.63
CA THR A 11 -39.45 31.71 16.85
C THR A 11 -38.91 32.99 17.52
N LEU A 12 -37.59 33.19 17.52
CA LEU A 12 -36.93 34.36 18.13
C LEU A 12 -37.04 35.63 17.26
N PHE A 13 -37.07 35.50 15.93
CA PHE A 13 -37.02 36.64 15.00
C PHE A 13 -38.07 36.55 13.87
N PRO A 14 -39.38 36.65 14.19
CA PRO A 14 -40.45 36.47 13.20
C PRO A 14 -40.42 37.50 12.06
N LYS A 15 -39.91 38.71 12.31
CA LYS A 15 -39.79 39.76 11.27
C LYS A 15 -38.71 39.48 10.22
N ARG A 16 -37.77 38.57 10.50
CA ARG A 16 -36.67 38.20 9.60
C ARG A 16 -36.86 36.80 9.04
N GLU A 17 -38.07 36.26 9.07
CA GLU A 17 -38.32 34.89 8.62
C GLU A 17 -37.95 34.68 7.14
N GLU A 18 -38.22 35.66 6.27
CA GLU A 18 -37.78 35.59 4.87
C GLU A 18 -36.26 35.55 4.77
N GLU A 19 -35.53 36.50 5.39
CA GLU A 19 -34.05 36.48 5.43
C GLU A 19 -33.50 35.15 5.97
N ILE A 20 -34.10 34.62 7.04
CA ILE A 20 -33.68 33.34 7.64
C ILE A 20 -33.97 32.18 6.68
N ASN A 21 -35.08 32.17 5.95
CA ASN A 21 -35.35 31.12 4.95
C ASN A 21 -34.41 31.21 3.75
N THR A 22 -34.01 32.41 3.31
CA THR A 22 -33.09 32.58 2.19
C THR A 22 -31.64 32.26 2.57
N ILE A 23 -31.23 32.58 3.80
CA ILE A 23 -29.85 32.36 4.28
C ILE A 23 -29.69 30.95 4.85
N ALA A 24 -30.73 30.42 5.50
CA ALA A 24 -30.76 29.08 6.05
C ALA A 24 -31.69 28.19 5.21
N ASP A 25 -31.54 28.25 3.87
CA ASP A 25 -32.20 27.30 2.99
C ASP A 25 -31.68 25.90 3.32
N PRO A 26 -32.50 25.02 3.92
CA PRO A 26 -32.09 23.67 4.27
C PRO A 26 -31.75 22.81 3.03
N GLY A 27 -32.12 23.26 1.84
CA GLY A 27 -31.95 22.52 0.59
C GLY A 27 -30.52 22.53 0.04
N GLU A 28 -29.81 23.67 0.08
CA GLU A 28 -28.53 23.81 -0.63
C GLU A 28 -27.33 23.17 0.08
N TYR A 29 -27.38 22.98 1.40
CA TYR A 29 -26.29 22.35 2.17
C TYR A 29 -26.69 21.02 2.83
N GLY A 30 -27.96 20.62 2.74
CA GLY A 30 -28.50 19.40 3.36
C GLY A 30 -28.84 18.27 2.39
N MET A 31 -28.92 18.58 1.09
CA MET A 31 -29.13 17.63 -0.01
C MET A 31 -27.91 17.65 -0.95
N GLU A 32 -26.70 17.52 -0.39
CA GLU A 32 -25.56 17.16 -1.23
C GLU A 32 -25.90 15.85 -1.95
N ASP A 33 -25.87 15.92 -3.28
CA ASP A 33 -26.29 14.88 -4.20
C ASP A 33 -25.82 13.51 -3.69
N PHE A 34 -26.77 12.59 -3.46
CA PHE A 34 -26.47 11.22 -2.99
C PHE A 34 -25.39 10.59 -3.88
N TRP A 35 -25.43 10.91 -5.17
CA TRP A 35 -24.43 10.51 -6.15
C TRP A 35 -23.04 11.06 -5.88
N CYS A 36 -22.92 12.32 -5.46
CA CYS A 36 -21.64 12.91 -5.09
C CYS A 36 -20.99 12.14 -3.93
N ARG A 37 -21.76 11.85 -2.86
CA ARG A 37 -21.26 11.07 -1.72
C ARG A 37 -20.87 9.65 -2.11
N ALA A 38 -21.70 8.98 -2.91
CA ALA A 38 -21.41 7.64 -3.41
C ALA A 38 -20.12 7.62 -4.26
N ILE A 39 -19.91 8.63 -5.12
CA ILE A 39 -18.70 8.77 -5.92
C ILE A 39 -17.48 9.02 -5.03
N SER A 40 -17.57 9.93 -4.05
CA SER A 40 -16.46 10.21 -3.13
C SER A 40 -16.05 8.97 -2.33
N ILE A 41 -17.02 8.20 -1.82
CA ILE A 41 -16.76 6.93 -1.15
C ILE A 41 -16.15 5.92 -2.12
N SER A 42 -16.65 5.84 -3.35
CA SER A 42 -16.11 4.92 -4.36
C SER A 42 -14.65 5.24 -4.71
N ILE A 43 -14.31 6.51 -4.90
CA ILE A 43 -12.93 6.96 -5.16
C ILE A 43 -12.04 6.63 -3.96
N PHE A 44 -12.51 6.87 -2.73
CA PHE A 44 -11.81 6.53 -1.51
C PHE A 44 -11.53 5.02 -1.41
N ILE A 45 -12.54 4.18 -1.64
CA ILE A 45 -12.40 2.72 -1.63
C ILE A 45 -11.43 2.26 -2.72
N VAL A 46 -11.51 2.82 -3.94
CA VAL A 46 -10.59 2.48 -5.03
C VAL A 46 -9.14 2.86 -4.67
N ALA A 47 -8.93 4.01 -4.04
CA ALA A 47 -7.60 4.43 -3.61
C ALA A 47 -7.00 3.45 -2.60
N ILE A 48 -7.79 3.06 -1.59
CA ILE A 48 -7.35 2.14 -0.52
C ILE A 48 -7.28 0.67 -0.98
N ALA A 49 -7.97 0.30 -2.06
CA ALA A 49 -7.91 -1.04 -2.62
C ALA A 49 -6.52 -1.39 -3.17
N ASN A 50 -5.75 -0.41 -3.64
CA ASN A 50 -4.38 -0.64 -4.10
C ASN A 50 -3.46 -1.06 -2.94
N ASP A 51 -3.60 -0.39 -1.78
CA ASP A 51 -2.86 -0.75 -0.56
C ASP A 51 -3.24 -2.15 -0.04
N LEU A 52 -4.52 -2.52 -0.12
CA LEU A 52 -4.96 -3.88 0.20
C LEU A 52 -4.29 -4.92 -0.70
N LYS A 53 -4.26 -4.67 -2.01
CA LYS A 53 -3.60 -5.58 -2.96
C LYS A 53 -2.11 -5.72 -2.66
N GLY A 54 -1.43 -4.63 -2.34
CA GLY A 54 -0.03 -4.66 -1.91
C GLY A 54 0.17 -5.50 -0.65
N THR A 55 -0.70 -5.30 0.36
CA THR A 55 -0.67 -6.05 1.62
C THR A 55 -0.93 -7.55 1.41
N ILE A 56 -1.89 -7.90 0.55
CA ILE A 56 -2.18 -9.30 0.18
C ILE A 56 -1.00 -9.90 -0.59
N GLY A 57 -0.40 -9.17 -1.52
CA GLY A 57 0.78 -9.60 -2.27
C GLY A 57 1.97 -9.88 -1.35
N MET A 58 2.22 -9.00 -0.37
CA MET A 58 3.25 -9.20 0.65
C MET A 58 2.95 -10.43 1.52
N ALA A 59 1.71 -10.61 1.96
CA ALA A 59 1.30 -11.79 2.73
C ALA A 59 1.49 -13.08 1.92
N HIS A 60 1.12 -13.07 0.65
CA HIS A 60 1.30 -14.18 -0.27
C HIS A 60 2.78 -14.50 -0.48
N LEU A 61 3.64 -13.49 -0.66
CA LEU A 61 5.08 -13.67 -0.80
C LEU A 61 5.71 -14.28 0.46
N ILE A 62 5.36 -13.79 1.65
CA ILE A 62 5.85 -14.38 2.92
C ILE A 62 5.43 -15.85 3.05
N TRP A 63 4.24 -16.19 2.56
CA TRP A 63 3.73 -17.55 2.56
C TRP A 63 4.43 -18.45 1.53
N SER A 64 4.65 -17.94 0.30
CA SER A 64 5.21 -18.71 -0.82
C SER A 64 6.70 -18.97 -0.68
N VAL A 65 7.46 -18.07 -0.05
CA VAL A 65 8.90 -18.25 0.18
C VAL A 65 9.13 -19.54 0.98
N PRO A 66 10.08 -20.42 0.64
CA PRO A 66 10.34 -21.65 1.40
C PRO A 66 10.85 -21.34 2.83
N SER A 67 10.72 -22.30 3.75
CA SER A 67 11.15 -22.13 5.15
C SER A 67 12.57 -22.65 5.45
N ALA A 68 13.29 -23.12 4.43
CA ALA A 68 14.67 -23.58 4.57
C ALA A 68 15.59 -22.37 4.80
N ALA A 69 16.45 -22.43 5.83
CA ALA A 69 17.45 -21.40 6.08
C ALA A 69 18.62 -21.59 5.11
N GLU A 70 18.47 -21.05 3.90
CA GLU A 70 19.52 -21.08 2.88
C GLU A 70 20.26 -19.74 2.82
N SER A 71 21.50 -19.77 2.33
CA SER A 71 22.21 -18.52 2.00
C SER A 71 21.53 -17.83 0.82
N TRP A 72 21.22 -16.54 0.96
CA TRP A 72 20.71 -15.65 -0.09
C TRP A 72 21.80 -15.16 -1.05
N MET A 73 23.05 -15.45 -0.72
CA MET A 73 24.22 -15.12 -1.50
C MET A 73 24.93 -16.42 -1.89
N SER A 74 25.07 -16.67 -3.20
CA SER A 74 25.98 -17.68 -3.74
C SER A 74 27.13 -16.99 -4.46
N TYR A 75 28.30 -17.62 -4.41
CA TYR A 75 29.47 -17.20 -5.15
C TYR A 75 29.70 -18.23 -6.24
N GLU A 76 29.45 -17.86 -7.48
CA GLU A 76 29.52 -18.76 -8.63
C GLU A 76 30.61 -18.29 -9.58
N ILE A 77 31.59 -19.16 -9.82
CA ILE A 77 32.65 -18.94 -10.80
C ILE A 77 32.14 -19.51 -12.12
N PRO A 78 32.21 -18.77 -13.25
CA PRO A 78 31.76 -19.27 -14.54
C PRO A 78 32.48 -20.57 -14.95
N ASP A 79 31.75 -21.51 -15.54
CA ASP A 79 32.26 -22.84 -15.93
C ASP A 79 33.45 -22.81 -16.90
N TRP A 80 33.64 -21.71 -17.65
CA TRP A 80 34.74 -21.56 -18.60
C TRP A 80 36.07 -21.16 -17.95
N CYS A 81 36.10 -20.86 -16.64
CA CYS A 81 37.29 -20.55 -15.86
C CYS A 81 37.46 -21.53 -14.69
N GLU A 82 38.60 -22.21 -14.60
CA GLU A 82 38.95 -22.95 -13.38
C GLU A 82 39.37 -22.01 -12.23
N HIS A 83 39.83 -20.80 -12.56
CA HIS A 83 40.37 -19.85 -11.61
C HIS A 83 39.75 -18.45 -11.75
N LYS A 84 39.35 -17.86 -10.62
CA LYS A 84 38.74 -16.52 -10.54
C LYS A 84 39.61 -15.42 -11.15
N ASP A 85 40.94 -15.59 -11.12
CA ASP A 85 41.88 -14.57 -11.57
C ASP A 85 41.90 -14.46 -13.10
N GLU A 86 41.59 -15.55 -13.83
CA GLU A 86 41.48 -15.53 -15.29
C GLU A 86 40.27 -14.69 -15.73
N ALA A 87 39.12 -14.87 -15.05
CA ALA A 87 37.93 -14.07 -15.32
C ALA A 87 38.13 -12.57 -15.06
N LYS A 88 38.88 -12.22 -14.01
CA LYS A 88 39.25 -10.81 -13.72
C LYS A 88 40.13 -10.20 -14.81
N ILE A 89 41.08 -10.96 -15.34
CA ILE A 89 42.02 -10.47 -16.37
C ILE A 89 41.33 -10.32 -17.72
N VAL A 90 40.50 -11.29 -18.12
CA VAL A 90 39.89 -11.34 -19.46
C VAL A 90 38.77 -10.32 -19.60
N HIS A 91 37.90 -10.19 -18.60
CA HIS A 91 36.71 -9.34 -18.68
C HIS A 91 36.75 -8.08 -17.81
N GLY A 92 37.79 -7.90 -16.98
CA GLY A 92 37.88 -6.76 -16.08
C GLY A 92 36.84 -6.78 -14.96
N TRP A 93 36.31 -7.95 -14.63
CA TRP A 93 35.27 -8.12 -13.61
C TRP A 93 35.80 -7.85 -12.20
N CYS A 94 34.94 -7.25 -11.38
CA CYS A 94 35.17 -7.06 -9.95
C CYS A 94 34.71 -8.29 -9.16
N GLU A 95 35.17 -8.44 -7.92
CA GLU A 95 34.74 -9.57 -7.06
C GLU A 95 33.23 -9.60 -6.82
N LEU A 96 32.56 -8.45 -6.94
CA LEU A 96 31.12 -8.29 -6.81
C LEU A 96 30.33 -8.92 -7.97
N ASP A 97 30.94 -9.08 -9.15
CA ASP A 97 30.26 -9.62 -10.34
C ASP A 97 30.02 -11.15 -10.25
N PHE A 98 30.74 -11.82 -9.35
CA PHE A 98 30.58 -13.25 -9.08
C PHE A 98 29.53 -13.54 -7.99
N VAL A 99 28.99 -12.50 -7.36
CA VAL A 99 28.01 -12.63 -6.29
C VAL A 99 26.63 -12.69 -6.91
N ARG A 100 26.00 -13.86 -6.80
CA ARG A 100 24.62 -14.07 -7.23
C ARG A 100 23.68 -13.93 -6.03
N TYR A 101 22.65 -13.12 -6.20
CA TYR A 101 21.62 -12.92 -5.19
C TYR A 101 20.39 -13.74 -5.56
N ARG A 102 20.05 -14.69 -4.69
CA ARG A 102 18.87 -15.54 -4.85
C ARG A 102 17.92 -15.31 -3.70
N VAL A 103 16.62 -15.46 -3.95
CA VAL A 103 15.62 -15.44 -2.89
C VAL A 103 15.78 -16.70 -2.04
N ALA A 104 16.54 -16.62 -0.95
CA ALA A 104 16.64 -17.73 -0.01
C ALA A 104 15.40 -17.87 0.85
N GLY A 105 15.17 -19.07 1.36
CA GLY A 105 14.08 -19.34 2.28
C GLY A 105 14.20 -18.56 3.58
N MET A 106 13.06 -18.13 4.11
CA MET A 106 12.98 -17.37 5.36
C MET A 106 12.67 -18.32 6.54
N PRO A 107 13.45 -18.29 7.64
CA PRO A 107 13.15 -19.07 8.83
C PRO A 107 11.73 -18.84 9.33
N ARG A 108 11.05 -19.89 9.82
CA ARG A 108 9.64 -19.82 10.25
C ARG A 108 9.39 -18.75 11.30
N VAL A 109 10.33 -18.54 12.23
CA VAL A 109 10.23 -17.51 13.26
C VAL A 109 10.19 -16.11 12.63
N TRP A 110 11.07 -15.84 11.66
CA TRP A 110 11.09 -14.56 10.94
C TRP A 110 9.84 -14.34 10.11
N LYS A 111 9.27 -15.39 9.51
CA LYS A 111 7.97 -15.28 8.83
C LYS A 111 6.87 -14.85 9.78
N ILE A 112 6.77 -15.48 10.94
CA ILE A 112 5.75 -15.15 11.95
C ILE A 112 5.96 -13.73 12.47
N VAL A 113 7.21 -13.34 12.74
CA VAL A 113 7.55 -11.97 13.19
C VAL A 113 7.14 -10.95 12.13
N ASN A 114 7.46 -11.15 10.86
CA ASN A 114 7.04 -10.25 9.78
C ASN A 114 5.52 -10.23 9.62
N MET A 115 4.86 -11.38 9.74
CA MET A 115 3.41 -11.45 9.66
C MET A 115 2.74 -10.64 10.79
N ILE A 116 3.23 -10.76 12.02
CA ILE A 116 2.65 -10.11 13.20
C ILE A 116 3.04 -8.63 13.32
N LEU A 117 4.27 -8.26 12.95
CA LEU A 117 4.77 -6.89 13.11
C LEU A 117 4.52 -6.00 11.90
N VAL A 118 4.35 -6.57 10.71
CA VAL A 118 4.20 -5.79 9.46
C VAL A 118 2.80 -5.97 8.89
N VAL A 119 2.42 -7.20 8.55
CA VAL A 119 1.18 -7.44 7.80
C VAL A 119 -0.07 -7.19 8.67
N ILE A 120 -0.10 -7.68 9.91
CA ILE A 120 -1.25 -7.48 10.80
C ILE A 120 -1.47 -5.98 11.11
N PRO A 121 -0.47 -5.19 11.53
CA PRO A 121 -0.66 -3.76 11.78
C PRO A 121 -1.11 -3.01 10.54
N LYS A 122 -0.53 -3.31 9.36
CA LYS A 122 -0.95 -2.70 8.09
C LYS A 122 -2.41 -3.01 7.78
N PHE A 123 -2.83 -4.27 7.93
CA PHE A 123 -4.22 -4.67 7.74
C PHE A 123 -5.19 -4.04 8.75
N LEU A 124 -4.77 -3.87 10.02
CA LEU A 124 -5.58 -3.21 11.04
C LEU A 124 -5.74 -1.71 10.74
N ILE A 125 -4.66 -1.04 10.33
CA ILE A 125 -4.70 0.37 9.91
C ILE A 125 -5.63 0.51 8.70
N TRP A 126 -5.49 -0.34 7.70
CA TRP A 126 -6.36 -0.37 6.52
C TRP A 126 -7.84 -0.52 6.89
N ASN A 127 -8.18 -1.45 7.78
CA ASN A 127 -9.56 -1.68 8.21
C ASN A 127 -10.10 -0.49 9.01
N ALA A 128 -9.32 0.01 9.97
CA ALA A 128 -9.67 1.19 10.76
C ALA A 128 -9.88 2.42 9.88
N LEU A 129 -9.06 2.59 8.84
CA LEU A 129 -9.16 3.66 7.86
C LEU A 129 -10.41 3.53 7.00
N CYS A 130 -10.75 2.32 6.56
CA CYS A 130 -11.96 2.07 5.79
C CYS A 130 -13.22 2.42 6.61
N VAL A 131 -13.33 1.92 7.83
CA VAL A 131 -14.49 2.18 8.71
C VAL A 131 -14.56 3.65 9.10
N SER A 132 -13.46 4.21 9.60
CA SER A 132 -13.44 5.59 10.09
C SER A 132 -13.56 6.59 8.93
N GLY A 133 -12.94 6.31 7.79
CA GLY A 133 -12.97 7.15 6.60
C GLY A 133 -14.36 7.18 5.97
N VAL A 134 -15.03 6.03 5.81
CA VAL A 134 -16.42 6.00 5.34
C VAL A 134 -17.34 6.75 6.31
N HIS A 135 -17.17 6.56 7.63
CA HIS A 135 -17.95 7.30 8.63
C HIS A 135 -17.73 8.82 8.52
N TYR A 136 -16.48 9.26 8.42
CA TYR A 136 -16.14 10.68 8.27
C TYR A 136 -16.71 11.28 6.98
N LEU A 137 -16.59 10.57 5.85
CA LEU A 137 -17.11 11.02 4.56
C LEU A 137 -18.64 11.13 4.57
N MET A 138 -19.33 10.32 5.38
CA MET A 138 -20.79 10.37 5.52
C MET A 138 -21.27 11.53 6.42
N GLU A 139 -20.49 11.90 7.44
CA GLU A 139 -20.83 13.00 8.36
C GLU A 139 -20.37 14.38 7.88
N THR A 140 -19.37 14.44 6.99
CA THR A 140 -18.86 15.70 6.46
C THR A 140 -19.88 16.33 5.51
N ALA A 141 -20.17 17.61 5.69
CA ALA A 141 -21.23 18.34 4.98
C ALA A 141 -20.73 19.23 3.83
N GLY A 142 -19.43 19.15 3.52
CA GLY A 142 -18.80 19.94 2.47
C GLY A 142 -17.91 19.08 1.58
N ILE A 143 -18.14 19.16 0.27
CA ILE A 143 -17.35 18.43 -0.73
C ILE A 143 -15.84 18.68 -0.64
N VAL A 144 -15.42 19.90 -0.30
CA VAL A 144 -14.00 20.25 -0.16
C VAL A 144 -13.39 19.50 1.02
N ASP A 145 -14.09 19.45 2.15
CA ASP A 145 -13.64 18.76 3.36
C ASP A 145 -13.60 17.24 3.13
N VAL A 146 -14.56 16.68 2.39
CA VAL A 146 -14.58 15.27 1.97
C VAL A 146 -13.33 14.93 1.15
N ILE A 147 -12.98 15.76 0.17
CA ILE A 147 -11.80 15.54 -0.68
C ILE A 147 -10.50 15.68 0.13
N VAL A 148 -10.38 16.72 0.96
CA VAL A 148 -9.17 16.95 1.78
C VAL A 148 -8.97 15.81 2.78
N ASN A 149 -10.05 15.33 3.42
CA ASN A 149 -9.98 14.19 4.33
C ASN A 149 -9.57 12.91 3.59
N ALA A 150 -10.16 12.63 2.42
CA ALA A 150 -9.76 11.47 1.61
C ALA A 150 -8.28 11.51 1.19
N MET A 151 -7.77 12.67 0.78
CA MET A 151 -6.35 12.83 0.44
C MET A 151 -5.43 12.65 1.65
N ALA A 152 -5.81 13.19 2.82
CA ALA A 152 -5.04 13.01 4.05
C ALA A 152 -4.97 11.54 4.48
N LEU A 153 -6.07 10.79 4.32
CA LEU A 153 -6.12 9.37 4.65
C LEU A 153 -5.23 8.53 3.71
N ASN A 154 -5.18 8.86 2.41
CA ASN A 154 -4.24 8.22 1.48
C ASN A 154 -2.78 8.51 1.86
N PHE A 155 -2.46 9.74 2.22
CA PHE A 155 -1.11 10.07 2.70
C PHE A 155 -0.71 9.22 3.91
N VAL A 156 -1.63 8.98 4.85
CA VAL A 156 -1.36 8.12 6.02
C VAL A 156 -1.03 6.68 5.62
N LEU A 157 -1.67 6.15 4.56
CA LEU A 157 -1.34 4.83 4.03
C LEU A 157 0.05 4.80 3.40
N ASP A 158 0.42 5.83 2.64
CA ASP A 158 1.70 5.88 1.92
C ASP A 158 2.92 6.14 2.83
N ILE A 159 2.71 6.50 4.10
CA ILE A 159 3.80 6.85 5.04
C ILE A 159 4.79 5.69 5.20
N ASP A 160 4.33 4.45 5.27
CA ASP A 160 5.22 3.30 5.48
C ASP A 160 6.15 3.07 4.29
N GLU A 161 5.62 3.17 3.07
CA GLU A 161 6.37 3.10 1.82
C GLU A 161 7.36 4.27 1.70
N MET A 162 6.94 5.48 2.08
CA MET A 162 7.82 6.66 2.11
C MET A 162 8.96 6.48 3.10
N ILE A 163 8.69 5.94 4.29
CA ILE A 163 9.71 5.65 5.30
C ILE A 163 10.67 4.59 4.76
N PHE A 164 10.17 3.50 4.18
CA PHE A 164 10.99 2.45 3.58
C PHE A 164 11.91 3.02 2.49
N ALA A 165 11.37 3.80 1.55
CA ALA A 165 12.14 4.40 0.45
C ALA A 165 13.26 5.34 0.93
N ARG A 166 13.12 5.92 2.13
CA ARG A 166 14.12 6.80 2.75
C ARG A 166 15.14 6.06 3.60
N LEU A 167 14.72 5.00 4.30
CA LEU A 167 15.60 4.18 5.14
C LEU A 167 16.40 3.16 4.31
N GLU A 168 15.95 2.86 3.10
CA GLU A 168 16.61 1.92 2.20
C GLU A 168 18.01 2.42 1.81
N GLN A 169 19.02 1.64 2.19
CA GLN A 169 20.41 1.93 1.84
C GLN A 169 20.65 1.69 0.34
N PRO A 170 21.56 2.45 -0.31
CA PRO A 170 21.91 2.23 -1.72
C PRO A 170 22.37 0.78 -2.02
N LEU A 171 22.98 0.13 -1.04
CA LEU A 171 23.39 -1.27 -1.15
C LEU A 171 22.20 -2.22 -1.28
N SER A 172 21.14 -2.03 -0.51
CA SER A 172 19.91 -2.83 -0.61
C SER A 172 19.26 -2.69 -1.98
N LYS A 173 19.24 -1.48 -2.55
CA LYS A 173 18.77 -1.24 -3.92
C LYS A 173 19.60 -2.00 -4.94
N HIS A 174 20.93 -1.95 -4.81
CA HIS A 174 21.82 -2.69 -5.70
C HIS A 174 21.57 -4.20 -5.61
N ILE A 175 21.37 -4.74 -4.41
CA ILE A 175 21.04 -6.15 -4.22
C ILE A 175 19.69 -6.50 -4.85
N MET A 176 18.65 -5.69 -4.62
CA MET A 176 17.31 -5.91 -5.17
C MET A 176 17.27 -5.86 -6.70
N CYS A 177 18.07 -4.98 -7.33
CA CYS A 177 18.16 -4.91 -8.79
C CYS A 177 18.91 -6.09 -9.42
N ASN A 178 19.74 -6.81 -8.64
CA ASN A 178 20.51 -7.97 -9.10
C ASN A 178 19.97 -9.29 -8.54
N LEU A 179 18.74 -9.29 -8.02
CA LEU A 179 18.10 -10.48 -7.49
C LEU A 179 17.57 -11.35 -8.64
N GLU A 180 17.83 -12.65 -8.58
CA GLU A 180 17.26 -13.59 -9.55
C GLU A 180 15.76 -13.77 -9.34
N ASP A 181 15.01 -13.81 -10.44
CA ASP A 181 13.56 -14.01 -10.40
C ASP A 181 13.23 -15.40 -9.84
N MET A 182 12.36 -15.43 -8.82
CA MET A 182 11.79 -16.68 -8.33
C MET A 182 10.64 -17.10 -9.25
N ALA A 183 10.79 -18.23 -9.93
CA ALA A 183 9.67 -18.89 -10.60
C ALA A 183 8.67 -19.38 -9.54
N LEU A 184 7.59 -18.63 -9.33
CA LEU A 184 6.52 -18.96 -8.37
C LEU A 184 5.64 -20.14 -8.83
N PHE A 185 5.70 -20.47 -10.12
CA PHE A 185 5.07 -21.64 -10.70
C PHE A 185 6.18 -22.50 -11.27
N ASP A 186 6.32 -23.73 -10.75
CA ASP A 186 7.02 -24.77 -11.49
C ASP A 186 6.26 -24.92 -12.81
N VAL A 187 6.81 -24.35 -13.88
CA VAL A 187 6.44 -24.77 -15.22
C VAL A 187 6.76 -26.25 -15.23
N SER A 188 5.71 -27.08 -15.19
CA SER A 188 5.84 -28.53 -15.23
C SER A 188 6.87 -28.89 -16.29
N GLU A 189 7.80 -29.78 -15.95
CA GLU A 189 8.93 -30.21 -16.80
C GLU A 189 8.52 -30.60 -18.25
N ASP A 190 7.22 -30.82 -18.49
CA ASP A 190 6.60 -31.06 -19.79
C ASP A 190 6.63 -29.88 -20.79
N GLU A 191 6.82 -28.61 -20.37
CA GLU A 191 6.90 -27.47 -21.30
C GLU A 191 8.34 -27.13 -21.73
N THR A 192 9.35 -27.42 -20.92
CA THR A 192 10.76 -27.24 -21.29
C THR A 192 11.27 -28.30 -22.26
N ALA A 193 10.61 -29.47 -22.36
CA ALA A 193 10.97 -30.54 -23.30
C ALA A 193 10.51 -30.29 -24.76
N LYS A 194 9.86 -29.15 -25.05
CA LYS A 194 9.30 -28.85 -26.39
C LYS A 194 10.07 -27.79 -27.20
N HIS A 195 11.25 -27.35 -26.77
CA HIS A 195 12.09 -26.44 -27.54
C HIS A 195 13.50 -26.98 -27.77
#